data_AF-A0A2S8Z8A8-F1
#
_entry.id   AF-A0A2S8Z8A8-F1
#
_cell.length_a   1.000
_cell.length_b   1.000
_cell.length_c   1.000
_cell.angle_alpha   90.00
_cell.angle_beta   90.00
_cell.angle_gamma   90.00
#
_symmetry.space_group_name_H-M   'P 1'
#
loop_
_entity.id
_entity.type
_entity.pdbx_description
1 polymer ?
#
loop_
_entity_poly.entity_id
_entity_poly.type
_entity_poly.pdbx_seq_one_letter_code
_entity_poly.pdbx_strand_id
1 'polypeptide(L)'
;MRGSPQRLIGAGGRAMGYFILVIAQTIVLPVLCGIVELSAAGGEPVLVFGRWWVFWGVGTRLLVAGIAQVSGKGPTAAILGSAEPTMQEVQLTRELGTANIAMGLAGLLALIPGWALPTGLAGGLFLLIAGVMHVPKKGKNPQETLATWTDLIVGAAVIVLGCALVIRTLIG
;
A
#
# COMPACT_ATOMS: atom_id res chain seq x y z
N MET A 1 -0.32 -34.95 13.71
CA MET A 1 -1.44 -33.99 13.61
C MET A 1 -1.80 -33.79 12.14
N ARG A 2 -2.90 -34.38 11.64
CA ARG A 2 -3.40 -34.15 10.27
C ARG A 2 -4.29 -32.90 10.28
N GLY A 3 -3.84 -31.81 9.66
CA GLY A 3 -4.70 -30.64 9.43
C GLY A 3 -5.89 -31.03 8.56
N SER A 4 -7.10 -30.61 8.93
CA SER A 4 -8.31 -30.94 8.19
C SER A 4 -8.29 -30.29 6.79
N PRO A 5 -8.72 -30.99 5.73
CA PRO A 5 -8.71 -30.47 4.35
C PRO A 5 -9.45 -29.14 4.18
N GLN A 6 -10.50 -28.91 4.97
CA GLN A 6 -11.28 -27.66 4.98
C GLN A 6 -10.45 -26.44 5.46
N ARG A 7 -9.47 -26.62 6.37
CA ARG A 7 -8.57 -25.53 6.80
C ARG A 7 -7.60 -25.13 5.69
N LEU A 8 -7.14 -26.09 4.87
CA LEU A 8 -6.22 -25.84 3.76
C LEU A 8 -6.88 -25.07 2.61
N ILE A 9 -8.12 -25.43 2.24
CA ILE A 9 -8.88 -24.77 1.17
C ILE A 9 -9.26 -23.32 1.57
N GLY A 10 -9.71 -23.11 2.81
CA GLY A 10 -10.03 -21.77 3.33
C GLY A 10 -8.81 -20.85 3.47
N ALA A 11 -7.64 -21.41 3.80
CA ALA A 11 -6.39 -20.64 3.87
C ALA A 11 -5.89 -20.21 2.47
N GLY A 12 -5.97 -21.10 1.48
CA GLY A 12 -5.59 -20.80 0.10
C GLY A 12 -6.42 -19.67 -0.53
N GLY A 13 -7.74 -19.67 -0.32
CA GLY A 13 -8.63 -18.62 -0.82
C GLY A 13 -8.35 -17.24 -0.22
N ARG A 14 -8.04 -17.16 1.08
CA ARG A 14 -7.69 -15.89 1.76
C ARG A 14 -6.35 -15.34 1.27
N ALA A 15 -5.37 -16.21 1.05
CA ALA A 15 -4.10 -15.81 0.48
C ALA A 15 -4.29 -15.23 -0.94
N MET A 16 -5.02 -15.92 -1.81
CA MET A 16 -5.32 -15.45 -3.17
C MET A 16 -6.00 -14.08 -3.17
N GLY A 17 -7.01 -13.88 -2.31
CA GLY A 17 -7.69 -12.58 -2.16
C GLY A 17 -6.74 -11.44 -1.81
N TYR A 18 -5.77 -11.70 -0.91
CA TYR A 18 -4.73 -10.72 -0.58
C TYR A 18 -3.87 -10.35 -1.78
N PHE A 19 -3.38 -11.33 -2.55
CA PHE A 19 -2.56 -11.07 -3.75
C PHE A 19 -3.33 -10.23 -4.77
N ILE A 20 -4.57 -10.61 -5.08
CA ILE A 20 -5.43 -9.90 -6.03
C ILE A 20 -5.62 -8.45 -5.57
N LEU A 21 -6.02 -8.24 -4.31
CA LEU A 21 -6.26 -6.92 -3.77
C LEU A 21 -5.01 -6.03 -3.86
N VAL A 22 -3.87 -6.52 -3.37
CA VAL A 22 -2.63 -5.74 -3.30
C VAL A 22 -2.08 -5.42 -4.69
N ILE A 23 -2.10 -6.38 -5.62
CA ILE A 23 -1.68 -6.15 -7.01
C ILE A 23 -2.63 -5.19 -7.71
N ALA A 24 -3.94 -5.33 -7.48
CA ALA A 24 -4.93 -4.44 -8.05
C ALA A 24 -4.68 -2.99 -7.61
N GLN A 25 -4.54 -2.75 -6.30
CA GLN A 25 -4.34 -1.41 -5.75
C GLN A 25 -2.95 -0.81 -6.06
N THR A 26 -1.94 -1.65 -6.29
CA THR A 26 -0.57 -1.15 -6.52
C THR A 26 -0.25 -0.94 -7.99
N ILE A 27 -0.81 -1.76 -8.89
CA ILE A 27 -0.42 -1.79 -10.30
C ILE A 27 -1.65 -1.57 -11.18
N VAL A 28 -2.62 -2.48 -11.11
CA VAL A 28 -3.70 -2.55 -12.11
C VAL A 28 -4.55 -1.28 -12.09
N LEU A 29 -5.05 -0.89 -10.93
CA LEU A 29 -5.96 0.25 -10.79
C LEU A 29 -5.27 1.60 -11.05
N PRO A 30 -4.07 1.90 -10.51
CA PRO A 30 -3.35 3.11 -10.88
C PRO A 30 -3.11 3.24 -12.38
N VAL A 31 -2.67 2.16 -13.03
CA VAL A 31 -2.37 2.15 -14.46
C VAL A 31 -3.65 2.32 -15.29
N LEU A 32 -4.70 1.55 -15.00
CA LEU A 32 -5.94 1.64 -15.75
C LEU A 32 -6.60 3.02 -15.60
N CYS A 33 -6.70 3.54 -14.37
CA CYS A 33 -7.27 4.87 -14.15
C CYS A 33 -6.44 5.97 -14.83
N GLY A 34 -5.10 5.89 -14.77
CA GLY A 34 -4.23 6.84 -15.45
C GLY A 34 -4.34 6.78 -16.97
N ILE A 35 -4.41 5.58 -17.56
CA ILE A 35 -4.63 5.42 -19.01
C ILE A 35 -5.98 6.00 -19.43
N VAL A 36 -7.04 5.69 -18.68
CA VAL A 36 -8.39 6.20 -18.97
C VAL A 36 -8.41 7.72 -18.90
N GLU A 37 -7.81 8.32 -17.87
CA GLU A 37 -7.75 9.77 -17.74
C GLU A 37 -6.95 10.42 -18.88
N LEU A 38 -5.74 9.90 -19.17
CA LEU A 38 -4.92 10.44 -20.27
C LEU A 38 -5.63 10.33 -21.63
N SER A 39 -6.42 9.28 -21.83
CA SER A 39 -7.15 9.06 -23.08
C SER A 39 -8.39 9.95 -23.19
N ALA A 40 -9.08 10.21 -22.08
CA ALA A 40 -10.37 10.92 -22.08
C ALA A 40 -10.25 12.43 -21.81
N ALA A 41 -9.28 12.84 -20.98
CA ALA A 41 -9.10 14.20 -20.51
C ALA A 41 -7.70 14.77 -20.79
N GLY A 42 -6.73 13.92 -21.16
CA GLY A 42 -5.34 14.32 -21.35
C GLY A 42 -4.63 14.62 -20.03
N GLY A 43 -3.57 15.42 -20.10
CA GLY A 43 -2.75 15.79 -18.96
C GLY A 43 -1.30 15.35 -19.09
N GLU A 44 -0.47 15.76 -18.14
CA GLU A 44 0.93 15.34 -18.09
C GLU A 44 1.01 13.93 -17.46
N PRO A 45 1.59 12.93 -18.16
CA PRO A 45 1.58 11.55 -17.71
C PRO A 45 2.10 11.33 -16.29
N VAL A 46 3.23 11.95 -15.91
CA VAL A 46 3.82 11.73 -14.58
C VAL A 46 2.90 12.24 -13.47
N LEU A 47 2.26 13.40 -13.64
CA LEU A 47 1.31 13.94 -12.68
C LEU A 47 0.03 13.12 -12.59
N VAL A 48 -0.50 12.68 -13.72
CA VAL A 48 -1.72 11.84 -13.77
C VAL A 48 -1.46 10.51 -13.08
N PHE A 49 -0.44 9.78 -13.51
CA PHE A 49 -0.10 8.50 -12.90
C PHE A 49 0.29 8.65 -11.43
N GLY A 50 1.16 9.62 -11.11
CA GLY A 50 1.57 9.88 -9.73
C GLY A 50 0.38 10.06 -8.79
N ARG A 51 -0.62 10.85 -9.21
CA ARG A 51 -1.85 11.04 -8.42
C ARG A 51 -2.65 9.75 -8.26
N TRP A 52 -2.81 8.94 -9.30
CA TRP A 52 -3.51 7.66 -9.20
C TRP A 52 -2.77 6.63 -8.35
N TRP A 53 -1.44 6.63 -8.38
CA TRP A 53 -0.61 5.83 -7.47
C TRP A 53 -0.74 6.29 -6.02
N VAL A 54 -0.86 7.59 -5.76
CA VAL A 54 -1.16 8.08 -4.41
C VAL A 54 -2.57 7.63 -4.00
N PHE A 55 -3.59 7.86 -4.82
CA PHE A 55 -4.96 7.51 -4.46
C PHE A 55 -5.12 6.02 -4.13
N TRP A 56 -4.64 5.14 -5.01
CA TRP A 56 -4.79 3.70 -4.83
C TRP A 56 -3.73 3.12 -3.89
N GLY A 57 -2.46 3.39 -4.16
CA GLY A 57 -1.32 2.79 -3.46
C GLY A 57 -1.07 3.34 -2.06
N VAL A 58 -1.31 4.64 -1.84
CA VAL A 58 -1.29 5.24 -0.50
C VAL A 58 -2.70 5.20 0.09
N GLY A 59 -3.69 5.80 -0.58
CA GLY A 59 -5.01 6.00 -0.01
C GLY A 59 -5.74 4.70 0.31
N THR A 60 -6.21 4.00 -0.73
CA THR A 60 -7.05 2.81 -0.51
C THR A 60 -6.28 1.65 0.12
N ARG A 61 -5.02 1.43 -0.27
CA ARG A 61 -4.23 0.28 0.21
C ARG A 61 -3.88 0.41 1.69
N LEU A 62 -3.39 1.57 2.13
CA LEU A 62 -3.14 1.78 3.57
C LEU A 62 -4.44 1.79 4.36
N LEU A 63 -5.53 2.34 3.83
CA LEU A 63 -6.82 2.29 4.51
C LEU A 63 -7.30 0.86 4.75
N VAL A 64 -7.27 0.01 3.71
CA VAL A 64 -7.67 -1.40 3.83
C VAL A 64 -6.73 -2.17 4.76
N ALA A 65 -5.41 -1.96 4.63
CA ALA A 65 -4.42 -2.56 5.53
C ALA A 65 -4.66 -2.15 6.98
N GLY A 66 -4.89 -0.87 7.23
CA GLY A 66 -5.16 -0.32 8.55
C GLY A 66 -6.44 -0.86 9.18
N ILE A 67 -7.54 -0.93 8.42
CA ILE A 67 -8.80 -1.56 8.86
C ILE A 67 -8.57 -3.05 9.21
N ALA A 68 -7.82 -3.78 8.37
CA ALA A 68 -7.50 -5.17 8.64
C ALA A 68 -6.65 -5.36 9.91
N GLN A 69 -5.73 -4.42 10.17
CA GLN A 69 -4.86 -4.42 11.36
C GLN A 69 -5.63 -4.11 12.64
N VAL A 70 -6.50 -3.09 12.65
CA VAL A 70 -7.28 -2.74 13.85
C VAL A 70 -8.40 -3.74 14.16
N SER A 71 -8.98 -4.37 13.13
CA SER A 71 -10.07 -5.34 13.29
C SER A 71 -9.63 -6.68 13.89
N GLY A 72 -8.32 -6.97 13.93
CA GLY A 72 -7.81 -8.28 14.31
C GLY A 72 -8.17 -9.42 13.35
N LYS A 73 -8.78 -9.10 12.20
CA LYS A 73 -9.20 -10.07 11.16
C LYS A 73 -8.19 -10.21 10.02
N GLY A 74 -7.13 -9.40 9.98
CA GLY A 74 -6.08 -9.47 8.98
C GLY A 74 -5.05 -10.58 9.26
N PRO A 75 -4.19 -10.92 8.27
CA PRO A 75 -2.98 -11.71 8.48
C PRO A 75 -2.10 -11.14 9.61
N THR A 76 -2.34 -9.88 10.00
CA THR A 76 -1.59 -9.12 10.99
C THR A 76 -1.70 -9.60 12.42
N ALA A 77 -2.78 -10.31 12.75
CA ALA A 77 -2.84 -11.05 14.01
C ALA A 77 -1.79 -12.17 14.08
N ALA A 78 -1.03 -12.44 13.01
CA ALA A 78 0.15 -13.31 12.98
C ALA A 78 1.43 -12.59 12.47
N ILE A 79 1.43 -11.26 12.26
CA ILE A 79 2.42 -10.56 11.41
C ILE A 79 3.83 -10.40 11.96
N LEU A 80 4.12 -10.78 13.19
CA LEU A 80 5.52 -10.86 13.62
C LEU A 80 6.11 -12.28 13.50
N GLY A 81 5.37 -13.23 12.94
CA GLY A 81 5.84 -14.60 12.75
C GLY A 81 5.76 -15.46 14.01
N SER A 82 5.21 -14.92 15.10
CA SER A 82 4.88 -15.67 16.31
C SER A 82 3.54 -16.35 16.14
N ALA A 83 3.49 -17.67 16.35
CA ALA A 83 2.26 -18.46 16.37
C ALA A 83 1.28 -17.97 17.45
N GLU A 84 1.82 -17.30 18.49
CA GLU A 84 1.10 -16.66 19.58
C GLU A 84 1.67 -15.25 19.79
N PRO A 85 1.01 -14.20 19.27
CA PRO A 85 1.47 -12.82 19.46
C PRO A 85 1.26 -12.37 20.90
N THR A 86 2.24 -11.66 21.44
CA THR A 86 2.14 -11.00 22.74
C THR A 86 1.14 -9.83 22.69
N MET A 87 0.65 -9.42 23.86
CA MET A 87 -0.25 -8.26 23.96
C MET A 87 0.36 -6.98 23.39
N GLN A 88 1.68 -6.81 23.56
CA GLN A 88 2.46 -5.69 23.05
C GLN A 88 2.50 -5.70 21.51
N GLU A 89 2.70 -6.87 20.89
CA GLU A 89 2.70 -7.01 19.42
C GLU A 89 1.32 -6.74 18.81
N VAL A 90 0.26 -7.17 19.50
CA VAL A 90 -1.13 -6.85 19.11
C VAL A 90 -1.40 -5.35 19.22
N GLN A 91 -0.94 -4.72 20.31
CA GLN A 91 -1.09 -3.27 20.49
C GLN A 91 -0.33 -2.49 19.41
N LEU A 92 0.94 -2.83 19.17
CA LEU A 92 1.76 -2.20 18.14
C LEU A 92 1.11 -2.34 16.75
N THR A 93 0.54 -3.51 16.46
CA THR A 93 -0.21 -3.75 15.22
C THR A 93 -1.41 -2.81 15.07
N ARG A 94 -2.14 -2.53 16.16
CA ARG A 94 -3.29 -1.62 16.15
C ARG A 94 -2.87 -0.15 16.02
N GLU A 95 -1.79 0.25 16.67
CA GLU A 95 -1.23 1.60 16.56
C GLU A 95 -0.76 1.86 15.12
N LEU A 96 -0.04 0.89 14.54
CA LEU A 96 0.34 0.95 13.13
C LEU A 96 -0.87 0.94 12.20
N GLY A 97 -1.89 0.14 12.51
CA GLY A 97 -3.15 0.13 11.77
C GLY A 97 -3.87 1.47 11.80
N THR A 98 -3.84 2.16 12.94
CA THR A 98 -4.42 3.50 13.09
C THR A 98 -3.66 4.53 12.27
N ALA A 99 -2.33 4.46 12.25
CA ALA A 99 -1.50 5.30 11.39
C ALA A 99 -1.82 5.06 9.89
N ASN A 100 -1.96 3.80 9.49
CA ASN A 100 -2.34 3.43 8.12
C ASN A 100 -3.74 3.91 7.73
N ILE A 101 -4.71 3.89 8.65
CA ILE A 101 -6.04 4.48 8.41
C ILE A 101 -5.90 5.99 8.18
N ALA A 102 -5.17 6.71 9.03
CA ALA A 102 -5.00 8.15 8.90
C ALA A 102 -4.33 8.55 7.58
N MET A 103 -3.20 7.89 7.25
CA MET A 103 -2.50 8.10 5.98
C MET A 103 -3.35 7.69 4.77
N GLY A 104 -4.08 6.59 4.89
CA GLY A 104 -4.99 6.11 3.85
C GLY A 104 -6.12 7.09 3.56
N LEU A 105 -6.79 7.60 4.60
CA LEU A 105 -7.82 8.65 4.45
C LEU A 105 -7.25 9.91 3.81
N ALA A 106 -6.04 10.33 4.20
CA ALA A 106 -5.36 11.45 3.56
C ALA A 106 -5.09 11.15 2.07
N GLY A 107 -4.57 9.97 1.74
CA GLY A 107 -4.29 9.56 0.36
C GLY A 107 -5.52 9.51 -0.54
N LEU A 108 -6.73 9.29 -0.01
CA LEU A 108 -7.96 9.39 -0.79
C LEU A 108 -8.22 10.81 -1.32
N LEU A 109 -7.68 11.84 -0.65
CA LEU A 109 -7.79 13.23 -1.10
C LEU A 109 -6.90 13.52 -2.31
N ALA A 110 -6.06 12.59 -2.76
CA ALA A 110 -5.14 12.82 -3.87
C ALA A 110 -5.82 13.28 -5.16
N LEU A 111 -7.09 12.91 -5.39
CA LEU A 111 -7.88 13.34 -6.55
C LEU A 111 -8.30 14.82 -6.47
N ILE A 112 -8.22 15.45 -5.30
CA ILE A 112 -8.43 16.88 -5.14
C ILE A 112 -7.18 17.61 -5.66
N PRO A 113 -7.34 18.63 -6.54
CA PRO A 113 -6.20 19.40 -7.05
C PRO A 113 -5.29 19.91 -5.92
N GLY A 114 -3.98 19.66 -6.06
CA GLY A 114 -2.96 20.07 -5.07
C GLY A 114 -2.73 19.09 -3.91
N TRP A 115 -3.61 18.10 -3.70
CA TRP A 115 -3.49 17.18 -2.55
C TRP A 115 -2.65 15.94 -2.82
N ALA A 116 -2.40 15.58 -4.08
CA ALA A 116 -1.65 14.37 -4.44
C ALA A 116 -0.26 14.31 -3.80
N LEU A 117 0.52 15.40 -3.88
CA LEU A 117 1.87 15.43 -3.32
C LEU A 117 1.90 15.37 -1.78
N PRO A 118 1.22 16.24 -1.02
CA PRO A 118 1.33 16.22 0.45
C PRO A 118 0.82 14.90 1.05
N THR A 119 -0.26 14.35 0.51
CA THR A 119 -0.82 13.06 0.98
C THR A 119 0.02 11.88 0.54
N GLY A 120 0.57 11.95 -0.68
CA GLY A 120 1.55 11.01 -1.21
C GLY A 120 2.82 10.97 -0.36
N LEU A 121 3.38 12.10 0.03
CA LEU A 121 4.57 12.14 0.88
C LEU A 121 4.31 11.52 2.26
N ALA A 122 3.16 11.81 2.87
CA ALA A 122 2.82 11.27 4.20
C ALA A 122 2.82 9.73 4.22
N GLY A 123 2.10 9.08 3.30
CA GLY A 123 2.00 7.62 3.29
C GLY A 123 2.95 6.89 2.35
N GLY A 124 3.34 7.50 1.23
CA GLY A 124 4.27 6.93 0.27
C GLY A 124 5.71 6.88 0.77
N LEU A 125 6.15 7.89 1.53
CA LEU A 125 7.48 7.83 2.17
C LEU A 125 7.49 6.79 3.29
N PHE A 126 6.40 6.68 4.06
CA PHE A 126 6.22 5.62 5.04
C PHE A 126 6.36 4.23 4.39
N LEU A 127 5.66 3.99 3.28
CA LEU A 127 5.78 2.76 2.50
C LEU A 127 7.20 2.55 1.96
N LEU A 128 7.84 3.58 1.38
CA LEU A 128 9.18 3.45 0.85
C LEU A 128 10.18 2.98 1.92
N ILE A 129 10.15 3.61 3.09
CA ILE A 129 11.04 3.30 4.21
C ILE A 129 10.76 1.87 4.71
N ALA A 130 9.48 1.49 4.88
CA ALA A 130 9.11 0.13 5.24
C ALA A 130 9.64 -0.88 4.22
N GLY A 131 9.40 -0.65 2.92
CA GLY A 131 9.92 -1.49 1.84
C GLY A 131 11.44 -1.67 1.92
N VAL A 132 12.19 -0.58 2.07
CA VAL A 132 13.67 -0.61 2.22
C VAL A 132 14.10 -1.41 3.45
N MET A 133 13.44 -1.23 4.59
CA MET A 133 13.73 -2.00 5.81
C MET A 133 13.48 -3.50 5.64
N HIS A 134 12.51 -3.89 4.80
CA HIS A 134 12.18 -5.29 4.54
C HIS A 134 12.99 -5.93 3.39
N VAL A 135 13.75 -5.17 2.61
CA VAL A 135 14.66 -5.70 1.58
C VAL A 135 15.68 -6.70 2.15
N PRO A 136 16.48 -6.36 3.19
CA PRO A 136 17.54 -7.25 3.69
C PRO A 136 17.02 -8.46 4.50
N LYS A 137 15.73 -8.50 4.84
CA LYS A 137 15.15 -9.58 5.65
C LYS A 137 15.17 -10.91 4.88
N LYS A 138 15.79 -11.93 5.48
CA LYS A 138 15.86 -13.31 4.97
C LYS A 138 14.63 -14.12 5.40
N GLY A 139 14.28 -15.15 4.65
CA GLY A 139 13.19 -16.09 5.00
C GLY A 139 11.78 -15.51 4.88
N LYS A 140 11.59 -14.47 4.05
CA LYS A 140 10.28 -13.85 3.82
C LYS A 140 9.32 -14.86 3.19
N ASN A 141 8.08 -14.86 3.68
CA ASN A 141 7.01 -15.59 3.01
C ASN A 141 6.56 -14.85 1.73
N PRO A 142 5.76 -15.48 0.85
CA PRO A 142 5.31 -14.85 -0.40
C PRO A 142 4.51 -13.55 -0.21
N GLN A 143 3.70 -13.44 0.84
CA GLN A 143 2.89 -12.25 1.11
C GLN A 143 3.74 -11.08 1.57
N GLU A 144 4.74 -11.34 2.41
CA GLU A 144 5.73 -10.37 2.86
C GLU A 144 6.62 -9.91 1.70
N THR A 145 6.98 -10.84 0.81
CA THR A 145 7.74 -10.52 -0.40
C THR A 145 6.95 -9.59 -1.30
N LEU A 146 5.67 -9.88 -1.54
CA LEU A 146 4.78 -9.01 -2.30
C LEU A 146 4.67 -7.63 -1.64
N ALA A 147 4.39 -7.58 -0.33
CA ALA A 147 4.27 -6.34 0.43
C ALA A 147 5.51 -5.45 0.22
N THR A 148 6.71 -6.02 0.45
CA THR A 148 8.00 -5.34 0.26
C THR A 148 8.09 -4.66 -1.09
N TRP A 149 7.83 -5.40 -2.18
CA TRP A 149 7.95 -4.86 -3.54
C TRP A 149 6.88 -3.82 -3.83
N THR A 150 5.64 -4.04 -3.40
CA THR A 150 4.57 -3.06 -3.60
C THR A 150 4.79 -1.78 -2.82
N ASP A 151 5.39 -1.85 -1.63
CA ASP A 151 5.76 -0.69 -0.82
C ASP A 151 6.83 0.17 -1.52
N LEU A 152 7.86 -0.48 -2.08
CA LEU A 152 8.90 0.18 -2.87
C LEU A 152 8.34 0.84 -4.13
N ILE A 153 7.41 0.18 -4.84
CA ILE A 153 6.79 0.72 -6.06
C ILE A 153 5.97 1.97 -5.75
N VAL A 154 5.11 1.93 -4.73
CA VAL A 154 4.31 3.10 -4.32
C VAL A 154 5.23 4.23 -3.87
N GLY A 155 6.22 3.91 -3.04
CA GLY A 155 7.23 4.87 -2.59
C GLY A 155 7.96 5.55 -3.74
N ALA A 156 8.44 4.77 -4.71
CA ALA A 156 9.12 5.29 -5.89
C ALA A 156 8.20 6.17 -6.74
N ALA A 157 6.94 5.77 -6.95
CA ALA A 157 5.97 6.58 -7.69
C ALA A 157 5.75 7.95 -7.05
N VAL A 158 5.70 8.02 -5.71
CA VAL A 158 5.60 9.29 -4.97
C VAL A 158 6.87 10.14 -5.11
N ILE A 159 8.06 9.52 -5.06
CA ILE A 159 9.32 10.25 -5.29
C ILE A 159 9.36 10.84 -6.70
N VAL A 160 8.98 10.05 -7.72
CA VAL A 160 8.92 10.53 -9.11
C VAL A 160 7.93 11.69 -9.25
N LEU A 161 6.74 11.59 -8.65
CA LEU A 161 5.76 12.68 -8.62
C LEU A 161 6.34 13.95 -7.96
N GLY A 162 7.00 13.81 -6.81
CA GLY A 162 7.64 14.91 -6.10
C GLY A 162 8.73 15.58 -6.92
N CYS A 163 9.63 14.80 -7.51
CA CYS A 163 10.68 15.30 -8.40
C CYS A 163 10.09 16.03 -9.61
N ALA A 164 9.06 15.48 -10.26
CA ALA A 164 8.42 16.11 -11.40
C ALA A 164 7.81 17.47 -11.04
N LEU A 165 7.15 17.57 -9.87
CA LEU A 165 6.59 18.84 -9.40
C LEU A 165 7.66 19.87 -9.03
N VAL A 166 8.76 19.45 -8.41
CA VAL A 166 9.90 20.33 -8.13
C VAL A 166 10.51 20.84 -9.43
N ILE A 167 10.81 19.95 -10.39
CA ILE A 167 11.36 20.30 -11.69
C ILE A 167 10.45 21.29 -12.42
N ARG A 168 9.15 21.03 -12.46
CA ARG A 168 8.17 21.94 -13.07
C ARG A 168 8.19 23.32 -12.43
N THR A 169 8.26 23.37 -11.10
CA THR A 169 8.31 24.65 -10.36
C THR A 169 9.59 25.43 -10.65
N LEU A 170 10.71 24.74 -10.89
CA LEU A 170 12.00 25.37 -11.18
C LEU A 170 12.14 25.83 -12.64
N ILE A 171 11.50 25.14 -13.60
CA ILE A 171 11.69 25.37 -15.03
C ILE A 171 10.55 26.22 -15.65
N GLY A 172 9.35 26.23 -15.06
CA GLY A 172 8.18 26.97 -15.57
C GLY A 172 7.36 26.16 -16.57
#